data_AF-A0A4Q3SZ51-F1
#
_entry.id   AF-A0A4Q3SZ51-F1
#
_cell.length_a   1.000
_cell.length_b   1.000
_cell.length_c   1.000
_cell.angle_alpha   90.00
_cell.angle_beta   90.00
_cell.angle_gamma   90.00
#
_symmetry.space_group_name_H-M   'P 1'
#
loop_
_entity.id
_entity.type
_entity.pdbx_description
1 polymer ?
#
loop_
_entity_poly.entity_id
_entity_poly.type
_entity_poly.pdbx_seq_one_letter_code
_entity_poly.pdbx_strand_id
1 'polypeptide(L)'
;MKTALTVITLCLLSLAGTGQTLAKQRARLLDSTTDHVAEYLVELAMKNSQIASSENMSKQLDFTYKRAKTAYLDNLFVAGNLNEYSIKKDGQNDPLRGATQFPRYNIGVRIPIGMFVNNPKETDAAYHRYQASLDDTKTIKSGIRKQVIVLYEGYKMTREMLSLQQEVVQDSKVLATRIEERFEKGEASLEIYTAATKGYNAERARIITLTHELEIAEAQIEELIGVRLDKALQEARK
;
A
#
# COMPACT_ATOMS: atom_id res chain seq x y z
N MET A 1 -58.52 -6.85 -29.78
CA MET A 1 -57.91 -6.01 -28.72
C MET A 1 -57.68 -6.74 -27.39
N LYS A 2 -58.43 -7.79 -27.03
CA LYS A 2 -58.24 -8.54 -25.77
C LYS A 2 -57.02 -9.48 -25.77
N THR A 3 -56.54 -9.88 -26.93
CA THR A 3 -55.40 -10.81 -27.10
C THR A 3 -54.03 -10.12 -27.10
N ALA A 4 -53.97 -8.82 -27.37
CA ALA A 4 -52.71 -8.05 -27.34
C ALA A 4 -52.33 -7.65 -25.90
N LEU A 5 -53.33 -7.47 -25.03
CA LEU A 5 -53.10 -7.05 -23.64
C LEU A 5 -52.50 -8.18 -22.78
N THR A 6 -52.87 -9.43 -23.05
CA THR A 6 -52.41 -10.61 -22.30
C THR A 6 -50.96 -11.00 -22.60
N VAL A 7 -50.46 -10.73 -23.82
CA VAL A 7 -49.07 -11.01 -24.18
C VAL A 7 -48.10 -10.01 -23.52
N ILE A 8 -48.53 -8.76 -23.35
CA ILE A 8 -47.74 -7.72 -22.68
C ILE A 8 -47.66 -7.98 -21.16
N THR A 9 -48.71 -8.56 -20.56
CA THR A 9 -48.66 -8.92 -19.12
C THR A 9 -47.76 -10.13 -18.84
N LEU A 10 -47.64 -11.07 -19.79
CA LEU A 10 -46.80 -12.26 -19.60
C LEU A 10 -45.29 -11.96 -19.76
N CYS A 11 -44.91 -10.97 -20.57
CA CYS A 11 -43.51 -10.52 -20.71
C CYS A 11 -42.99 -9.68 -19.52
N LEU A 12 -43.86 -9.09 -18.70
CA LEU A 12 -43.45 -8.31 -17.52
C LEU A 12 -43.17 -9.19 -16.29
N LEU A 13 -43.63 -10.44 -16.28
CA LEU A 13 -43.39 -11.39 -15.19
C LEU A 13 -42.05 -12.14 -15.31
N SER A 14 -41.43 -12.18 -16.49
CA SER A 14 -40.13 -12.86 -16.69
C SER A 14 -38.92 -12.00 -16.33
N LEU A 15 -39.07 -10.69 -16.12
CA LEU A 15 -37.98 -9.80 -15.67
C LEU A 15 -37.81 -9.72 -14.14
N ALA A 16 -38.74 -10.25 -13.35
CA ALA A 16 -38.65 -10.19 -11.88
C ALA A 16 -37.75 -11.27 -11.26
N GLY A 17 -37.31 -12.27 -12.04
CA GLY A 17 -36.58 -13.45 -11.54
C GLY A 17 -35.06 -13.32 -11.40
N THR A 18 -34.44 -12.28 -11.96
CA THR A 18 -32.96 -12.14 -12.02
C THR A 18 -32.37 -11.17 -10.98
N GLY A 19 -33.19 -10.41 -10.25
CA GLY A 19 -32.71 -9.44 -9.25
C GLY A 19 -32.29 -10.06 -7.91
N GLN A 20 -32.91 -11.17 -7.50
CA GLN A 20 -32.69 -11.76 -6.17
C GLN A 20 -31.38 -12.58 -6.06
N THR A 21 -30.85 -13.11 -7.16
CA THR A 21 -29.57 -13.84 -7.18
C THR A 21 -28.38 -12.88 -7.04
N LEU A 22 -28.43 -11.72 -7.69
CA LEU A 22 -27.38 -10.70 -7.66
C LEU A 22 -27.28 -10.01 -6.29
N ALA A 23 -28.42 -9.76 -5.64
CA ALA A 23 -28.48 -9.22 -4.28
C ALA A 23 -27.98 -10.22 -3.22
N LYS A 24 -28.32 -11.52 -3.35
CA LYS A 24 -27.76 -12.58 -2.49
C LYS A 24 -26.25 -12.79 -2.70
N GLN A 25 -25.75 -12.66 -3.94
CA GLN A 25 -24.31 -12.68 -4.21
C GLN A 25 -23.59 -11.46 -3.63
N ARG A 26 -24.18 -10.26 -3.73
CA ARG A 26 -23.66 -9.04 -3.07
C ARG A 26 -23.69 -9.15 -1.54
N ALA A 27 -24.72 -9.76 -0.97
CA ALA A 27 -24.81 -9.97 0.48
C ALA A 27 -23.80 -11.01 0.99
N ARG A 28 -23.44 -12.02 0.17
CA ARG A 28 -22.34 -12.96 0.48
C ARG A 28 -20.95 -12.31 0.44
N LEU A 29 -20.76 -11.24 -0.35
CA LEU A 29 -19.54 -10.43 -0.36
C LEU A 29 -19.42 -9.49 0.85
N LEU A 30 -20.49 -9.35 1.64
CA LEU A 30 -20.59 -8.49 2.83
C LEU A 30 -20.77 -9.33 4.11
N ASP A 31 -20.19 -10.54 4.14
CA ASP A 31 -20.10 -11.32 5.37
C ASP A 31 -19.02 -10.68 6.26
N SER A 32 -19.45 -9.86 7.22
CA SER A 32 -18.61 -8.97 8.05
C SER A 32 -17.58 -9.69 8.92
N THR A 33 -17.66 -11.01 9.05
CA THR A 33 -16.66 -11.87 9.67
C THR A 33 -15.41 -12.08 8.80
N THR A 34 -15.55 -12.00 7.47
CA THR A 34 -14.42 -12.01 6.54
C THR A 34 -13.65 -10.68 6.58
N ASP A 35 -14.35 -9.59 6.93
CA ASP A 35 -13.78 -8.25 7.06
C ASP A 35 -12.79 -8.18 8.22
N HIS A 36 -13.10 -8.75 9.40
CA HIS A 36 -12.24 -8.59 10.58
C HIS A 36 -10.81 -9.14 10.42
N VAL A 37 -10.65 -10.32 9.80
CA VAL A 37 -9.31 -10.89 9.56
C VAL A 37 -8.57 -10.09 8.49
N ALA A 38 -9.25 -9.72 7.40
CA ALA A 38 -8.64 -8.94 6.33
C ALA A 38 -8.21 -7.55 6.85
N GLU A 39 -9.06 -6.89 7.62
CA GLU A 39 -8.76 -5.61 8.27
C GLU A 39 -7.58 -5.73 9.25
N TYR A 40 -7.52 -6.80 10.05
CA TYR A 40 -6.38 -7.04 10.94
C TYR A 40 -5.06 -7.21 10.16
N LEU A 41 -5.08 -7.96 9.05
CA LEU A 41 -3.91 -8.07 8.17
C LEU A 41 -3.51 -6.71 7.56
N VAL A 42 -4.50 -5.89 7.20
CA VAL A 42 -4.26 -4.52 6.74
C VAL A 42 -3.62 -3.69 7.84
N GLU A 43 -4.09 -3.78 9.09
CA GLU A 43 -3.50 -3.07 10.23
C GLU A 43 -2.04 -3.46 10.46
N LEU A 44 -1.70 -4.74 10.33
CA LEU A 44 -0.32 -5.20 10.38
C LEU A 44 0.50 -4.61 9.22
N ALA A 45 -0.02 -4.63 8.00
CA ALA A 45 0.62 -4.03 6.83
C ALA A 45 0.76 -2.50 6.93
N MET A 46 -0.05 -1.81 7.72
CA MET A 46 0.11 -0.37 7.96
C MET A 46 1.43 -0.04 8.68
N LYS A 47 2.09 -1.03 9.30
CA LYS A 47 3.41 -0.89 9.94
C LYS A 47 4.58 -1.12 8.97
N ASN A 48 4.30 -1.27 7.67
CA ASN A 48 5.31 -1.51 6.64
C ASN A 48 6.30 -0.34 6.52
N SER A 49 7.58 -0.64 6.24
CA SER A 49 8.66 0.34 6.11
C SER A 49 8.43 1.36 4.99
N GLN A 50 7.71 0.99 3.92
CA GLN A 50 7.35 1.89 2.83
C GLN A 50 6.43 3.02 3.31
N ILE A 51 5.45 2.71 4.16
CA ILE A 51 4.55 3.71 4.75
C ILE A 51 5.35 4.62 5.68
N ALA A 52 6.19 4.04 6.54
CA ALA A 52 7.04 4.81 7.44
C ALA A 52 7.97 5.76 6.69
N SER A 53 8.55 5.33 5.57
CA SER A 53 9.38 6.17 4.70
C SER A 53 8.59 7.33 4.10
N SER A 54 7.36 7.09 3.64
CA SER A 54 6.48 8.13 3.10
C SER A 54 6.08 9.15 4.17
N GLU A 55 5.73 8.69 5.37
CA GLU A 55 5.41 9.56 6.50
C GLU A 55 6.60 10.42 6.93
N ASN A 56 7.81 9.85 6.95
CA ASN A 56 9.03 10.59 7.23
C ASN A 56 9.31 11.67 6.18
N MET A 57 9.03 11.39 4.89
CA MET A 57 9.13 12.38 3.81
C MET A 57 8.11 13.52 4.01
N SER A 58 6.84 13.19 4.32
CA SER A 58 5.83 14.21 4.63
C SER A 58 6.24 15.07 5.81
N LYS A 59 6.82 14.47 6.86
CA LYS A 59 7.34 15.20 8.03
C LYS A 59 8.52 16.11 7.68
N GLN A 60 9.42 15.68 6.81
CA GLN A 60 10.50 16.53 6.29
C GLN A 60 9.94 17.75 5.53
N LEU A 61 8.91 17.54 4.71
CA LEU A 61 8.26 18.61 3.96
C LEU A 61 7.47 19.57 4.86
N ASP A 62 6.85 19.07 5.93
CA ASP A 62 6.24 19.91 6.98
C ASP A 62 7.28 20.84 7.63
N PHE A 63 8.46 20.32 8.00
CA PHE A 63 9.54 21.15 8.52
C PHE A 63 10.04 22.17 7.49
N THR A 64 10.09 21.79 6.21
CA THR A 64 10.49 22.69 5.13
C THR A 64 9.48 23.83 4.96
N TYR A 65 8.18 23.52 5.02
CA TYR A 65 7.09 24.50 5.02
C TYR A 65 7.17 25.43 6.23
N LYS A 66 7.34 24.89 7.45
CA LYS A 66 7.49 25.68 8.68
C LYS A 66 8.70 26.62 8.61
N ARG A 67 9.83 26.14 8.08
CA ARG A 67 11.02 26.98 7.85
C ARG A 67 10.74 28.08 6.83
N ALA A 68 10.05 27.78 5.73
CA ALA A 68 9.68 28.79 4.73
C ALA A 68 8.82 29.90 5.35
N LYS A 69 7.89 29.55 6.25
CA LYS A 69 7.10 30.54 7.00
C LYS A 69 7.97 31.46 7.84
N THR A 70 9.05 30.96 8.45
CA THR A 70 9.94 31.76 9.32
C THR A 70 11.11 32.39 8.58
N ALA A 71 11.27 32.15 7.27
CA ALA A 71 12.42 32.61 6.48
C ALA A 71 12.55 34.14 6.41
N TYR A 72 11.51 34.89 6.80
CA TYR A 72 11.64 36.34 6.95
C TYR A 72 12.57 36.73 8.11
N LEU A 73 12.70 35.89 9.13
CA LEU A 73 13.60 36.11 10.27
C LEU A 73 15.07 35.89 9.88
N ASP A 74 15.35 34.98 8.94
CA ASP A 74 16.71 34.67 8.47
C ASP A 74 17.40 35.88 7.81
N ASN A 75 16.61 36.86 7.38
CA ASN A 75 17.09 38.05 6.69
C ASN A 75 17.38 39.23 7.62
N LEU A 76 17.13 39.10 8.93
CA LEU A 76 17.46 40.13 9.91
C LEU A 76 18.91 39.97 10.36
N PHE A 77 19.80 40.75 9.74
CA PHE A 77 21.21 40.78 10.12
C PHE A 77 21.54 42.09 10.85
N VAL A 78 22.06 41.95 12.08
CA VAL A 78 22.60 43.06 12.87
C VAL A 78 24.11 42.89 12.94
N ALA A 79 24.84 43.80 12.31
CA ALA A 79 26.30 43.84 12.43
C ALA A 79 26.72 45.10 13.19
N GLY A 80 27.62 44.91 14.15
CA GLY A 80 28.39 45.95 14.81
C GLY A 80 29.86 45.82 14.43
N ASN A 81 30.48 46.91 13.97
CA ASN A 81 31.94 46.98 13.87
C ASN A 81 32.49 47.99 14.90
N LEU A 82 33.52 47.56 15.62
CA LEU A 82 34.26 48.38 16.58
C LEU A 82 35.67 48.63 16.01
N ASN A 83 36.04 49.89 15.88
CA ASN A 83 37.36 50.25 15.38
C ASN A 83 38.29 50.66 16.53
N GLU A 84 39.19 49.75 16.94
CA GLU A 84 40.12 49.99 18.06
C GLU A 84 41.10 51.14 17.79
N TYR A 85 41.42 51.42 16.51
CA TYR A 85 42.31 52.53 16.11
C TYR A 85 41.73 53.91 16.45
N SER A 86 40.40 54.01 16.55
CA SER A 86 39.69 55.23 16.96
C SER A 86 39.39 55.28 18.47
N ILE A 87 39.62 54.19 19.21
CA ILE A 87 39.29 54.02 20.64
C ILE A 87 40.53 54.13 21.53
N LYS A 88 41.67 53.55 21.13
CA LYS A 88 42.95 53.71 21.85
C LYS A 88 43.74 54.87 21.26
N LYS A 89 43.76 56.02 21.95
CA LYS A 89 44.60 57.18 21.59
C LYS A 89 46.07 56.99 22.03
N ASP A 90 46.66 55.81 21.88
CA ASP A 90 48.04 55.54 22.30
C ASP A 90 49.06 55.95 21.22
N GLY A 91 49.01 57.22 20.82
CA GLY A 91 49.86 57.79 19.78
C GLY A 91 49.91 59.32 19.87
N GLN A 92 50.31 59.83 21.03
CA GLN A 92 50.20 61.25 21.39
C GLN A 92 51.19 62.20 20.65
N ASN A 93 51.93 61.75 19.62
CA ASN A 93 53.06 62.51 19.06
C ASN A 93 53.14 62.63 17.52
N ASP A 94 52.09 62.28 16.75
CA ASP A 94 52.15 62.46 15.28
C ASP A 94 50.87 63.15 14.71
N PRO A 95 50.94 64.45 14.35
CA PRO A 95 49.81 65.19 13.80
C PRO A 95 49.38 64.77 12.39
N LEU A 96 50.12 63.87 11.71
CA LEU A 96 49.75 63.31 10.40
C LEU A 96 49.09 61.92 10.50
N ARG A 97 49.08 61.28 11.68
CA ARG A 97 48.46 59.95 11.91
C ARG A 97 47.05 60.02 12.51
N GLY A 98 46.56 61.21 12.83
CA GLY A 98 45.24 61.47 13.37
C GLY A 98 44.11 61.42 12.33
N ALA A 99 44.04 60.39 11.49
CA ALA A 99 42.90 60.17 10.62
C ALA A 99 41.68 59.70 11.43
N THR A 100 41.15 60.59 12.27
CA THR A 100 39.95 60.43 13.12
C THR A 100 38.65 60.39 12.31
N GLN A 101 38.71 60.12 11.00
CA GLN A 101 37.58 60.23 10.08
C GLN A 101 36.80 58.93 9.91
N PHE A 102 37.23 57.82 10.53
CA PHE A 102 36.50 56.56 10.48
C PHE A 102 35.55 56.42 11.67
N PRO A 103 34.27 56.03 11.44
CA PRO A 103 33.28 55.93 12.49
C PRO A 103 33.70 54.94 13.58
N ARG A 104 33.56 55.34 14.85
CA ARG A 104 33.95 54.55 16.04
C ARG A 104 33.09 53.31 16.24
N TYR A 105 31.86 53.38 15.79
CA TYR A 105 30.85 52.33 15.85
C TYR A 105 30.11 52.34 14.52
N ASN A 106 29.93 51.18 13.90
CA ASN A 106 29.03 51.05 12.77
C ASN A 106 28.01 49.96 13.10
N ILE A 107 26.74 50.34 13.21
CA ILE A 107 25.61 49.44 13.40
C ILE A 107 24.75 49.51 12.15
N GLY A 108 24.63 48.38 11.44
CA GLY A 108 23.82 48.28 10.23
C GLY A 108 22.74 47.22 10.38
N VAL A 109 21.53 47.56 9.95
CA VAL A 109 20.43 46.62 9.74
C VAL A 109 20.18 46.53 8.23
N ARG A 110 20.18 45.31 7.67
CA ARG A 110 19.87 45.07 6.25
C ARG A 110 18.57 44.29 6.16
N ILE A 111 17.57 44.84 5.44
CA ILE A 111 16.30 44.17 5.16
C ILE A 111 16.12 44.12 3.64
N PRO A 112 16.22 42.94 3.00
CA PRO A 112 16.03 42.81 1.56
C PRO A 112 14.55 42.91 1.19
N ILE A 113 14.13 43.97 0.49
CA ILE A 113 12.71 44.22 0.11
C ILE A 113 12.10 43.04 -0.67
N GLY A 114 12.91 42.32 -1.45
CA GLY A 114 12.47 41.12 -2.17
C GLY A 114 11.88 40.01 -1.28
N MET A 115 12.20 39.99 0.02
CA MET A 115 11.64 39.03 0.97
C MET A 115 10.12 39.13 1.08
N PHE A 116 9.54 40.33 0.96
CA PHE A 116 8.09 40.53 1.11
C PHE A 116 7.30 40.04 -0.10
N VAL A 117 7.94 39.91 -1.26
CA VAL A 117 7.32 39.40 -2.49
C VAL A 117 7.60 37.92 -2.69
N ASN A 118 8.83 37.47 -2.41
CA ASN A 118 9.25 36.10 -2.70
C ASN A 118 8.90 35.11 -1.59
N ASN A 119 8.98 35.51 -0.30
CA ASN A 119 8.74 34.58 0.81
C ASN A 119 7.31 34.03 0.85
N PRO A 120 6.24 34.83 0.60
CA PRO A 120 4.89 34.30 0.54
C PRO A 120 4.72 33.25 -0.56
N LYS A 121 5.30 33.47 -1.74
CA LYS A 121 5.26 32.54 -2.87
C LYS A 121 6.01 31.24 -2.55
N GLU A 122 7.19 31.33 -1.94
CA GLU A 122 7.95 30.14 -1.54
C GLU A 122 7.24 29.35 -0.43
N THR A 123 6.60 30.06 0.51
CA THR A 123 5.80 29.44 1.56
C THR A 123 4.59 28.69 0.98
N ASP A 124 3.91 29.29 0.01
CA ASP A 124 2.77 28.69 -0.69
C ASP A 124 3.21 27.47 -1.52
N ALA A 125 4.33 27.58 -2.24
CA ALA A 125 4.92 26.44 -2.95
C ALA A 125 5.31 25.30 -1.98
N ALA A 126 5.91 25.62 -0.84
CA ALA A 126 6.27 24.63 0.17
C ALA A 126 5.03 23.97 0.81
N TYR A 127 3.94 24.72 1.01
CA TYR A 127 2.66 24.20 1.48
C TYR A 127 2.08 23.17 0.50
N HIS A 128 2.02 23.51 -0.79
CA HIS A 128 1.50 22.59 -1.80
C HIS A 128 2.36 21.34 -1.97
N ARG A 129 3.70 21.46 -1.85
CA ARG A 129 4.60 20.28 -1.81
C ARG A 129 4.31 19.37 -0.61
N TYR A 130 4.07 19.95 0.56
CA TYR A 130 3.71 19.19 1.75
C TYR A 130 2.36 18.48 1.58
N GLN A 131 1.32 19.18 1.09
CA GLN A 131 0.00 18.60 0.84
C GLN A 131 0.07 17.45 -0.17
N ALA A 132 0.80 17.62 -1.28
CA ALA A 132 1.00 16.56 -2.25
C ALA A 132 1.62 15.31 -1.62
N SER A 133 2.60 15.46 -0.71
CA SER A 133 3.20 14.32 -0.01
C SER A 133 2.24 13.61 0.95
N LEU A 134 1.28 14.32 1.55
CA LEU A 134 0.23 13.70 2.36
C LEU A 134 -0.71 12.86 1.48
N ASP A 135 -1.10 13.39 0.32
CA ASP A 135 -1.93 12.68 -0.65
C ASP A 135 -1.22 11.45 -1.23
N ASP A 136 0.09 11.54 -1.48
CA ASP A 136 0.93 10.41 -1.89
C ASP A 136 0.95 9.33 -0.80
N THR A 137 1.15 9.71 0.47
CA THR A 137 1.12 8.78 1.61
C THR A 137 -0.23 8.08 1.72
N LYS A 138 -1.33 8.81 1.55
CA LYS A 138 -2.69 8.25 1.54
C LYS A 138 -2.89 7.27 0.38
N THR A 139 -2.36 7.59 -0.79
CA THR A 139 -2.42 6.73 -1.97
C THR A 139 -1.65 5.44 -1.75
N ILE A 140 -0.44 5.51 -1.16
CA ILE A 140 0.36 4.34 -0.78
C ILE A 140 -0.40 3.46 0.22
N LYS A 141 -0.96 4.06 1.29
CA LYS A 141 -1.76 3.32 2.28
C LYS A 141 -2.96 2.59 1.64
N SER A 142 -3.69 3.28 0.76
CA SER A 142 -4.82 2.71 0.02
C SER A 142 -4.38 1.56 -0.90
N GLY A 143 -3.24 1.73 -1.58
CA GLY A 143 -2.64 0.71 -2.43
C GLY A 143 -2.26 -0.56 -1.66
N ILE A 144 -1.56 -0.41 -0.54
CA ILE A 144 -1.17 -1.53 0.34
C ILE A 144 -2.42 -2.23 0.88
N ARG A 145 -3.42 -1.48 1.36
CA ARG A 145 -4.70 -2.06 1.82
C ARG A 145 -5.35 -2.91 0.73
N LYS A 146 -5.48 -2.37 -0.48
CA LYS A 146 -6.05 -3.10 -1.61
C LYS A 146 -5.25 -4.38 -1.91
N GLN A 147 -3.92 -4.28 -1.92
CA GLN A 147 -3.03 -5.39 -2.21
C GLN A 147 -3.19 -6.52 -1.19
N VAL A 148 -3.19 -6.21 0.11
CA VAL A 148 -3.40 -7.19 1.18
C VAL A 148 -4.74 -7.90 1.02
N ILE A 149 -5.82 -7.16 0.77
CA ILE A 149 -7.16 -7.74 0.58
C ILE A 149 -7.16 -8.69 -0.62
N VAL A 150 -6.64 -8.26 -1.77
CA VAL A 150 -6.60 -9.08 -2.99
C VAL A 150 -5.79 -10.35 -2.78
N LEU A 151 -4.62 -10.26 -2.14
CA LEU A 151 -3.78 -11.42 -1.84
C LEU A 151 -4.46 -12.37 -0.86
N TYR A 152 -5.11 -11.85 0.17
CA TYR A 152 -5.83 -12.67 1.15
C TYR A 152 -7.02 -13.42 0.52
N GLU A 153 -7.78 -12.77 -0.36
CA GLU A 153 -8.84 -13.43 -1.12
C GLU A 153 -8.28 -14.49 -2.08
N GLY A 154 -7.14 -14.20 -2.73
CA GLY A 154 -6.41 -15.18 -3.55
C GLY A 154 -5.96 -16.39 -2.74
N TYR A 155 -5.36 -16.18 -1.57
CA TYR A 155 -4.95 -17.22 -0.64
C TYR A 155 -6.14 -18.13 -0.24
N LYS A 156 -7.27 -17.53 0.16
CA LYS A 156 -8.49 -18.27 0.50
C LYS A 156 -8.98 -19.12 -0.66
N MET A 157 -9.03 -18.54 -1.87
CA MET A 157 -9.46 -19.22 -3.07
C MET A 157 -8.55 -20.40 -3.40
N THR A 158 -7.23 -20.21 -3.42
CA THR A 158 -6.26 -21.28 -3.71
C THR A 158 -6.33 -22.39 -2.67
N ARG A 159 -6.52 -22.05 -1.39
CA ARG A 159 -6.70 -23.05 -0.32
C ARG A 159 -7.94 -23.91 -0.54
N GLU A 160 -9.05 -23.30 -0.94
CA GLU A 160 -10.29 -24.02 -1.26
C GLU A 160 -10.09 -24.91 -2.51
N MET A 161 -9.46 -24.38 -3.56
CA MET A 161 -9.14 -25.15 -4.77
C MET A 161 -8.25 -26.35 -4.46
N LEU A 162 -7.26 -26.18 -3.58
CA LEU A 162 -6.40 -27.28 -3.13
C LEU A 162 -7.21 -28.35 -2.40
N SER A 163 -8.15 -27.97 -1.52
CA SER A 163 -9.03 -28.91 -0.83
C SER A 163 -9.88 -29.71 -1.81
N LEU A 164 -10.53 -29.04 -2.77
CA LEU A 164 -11.32 -29.71 -3.82
C LEU A 164 -10.46 -30.63 -4.69
N GLN A 165 -9.25 -30.19 -5.03
CA GLN A 165 -8.33 -30.99 -5.84
C GLN A 165 -7.86 -32.26 -5.09
N GLN A 166 -7.72 -32.20 -3.77
CA GLN A 166 -7.41 -33.38 -2.95
C GLN A 166 -8.51 -34.44 -3.05
N GLU A 167 -9.78 -34.03 -3.05
CA GLU A 167 -10.92 -34.94 -3.27
C GLU A 167 -10.87 -35.56 -4.67
N VAL A 168 -10.64 -34.76 -5.71
CA VAL A 168 -10.53 -35.23 -7.11
C VAL A 168 -9.39 -36.24 -7.29
N VAL A 169 -8.25 -36.01 -6.63
CA VAL A 169 -7.12 -36.95 -6.66
C VAL A 169 -7.46 -38.26 -5.96
N GLN A 170 -8.19 -38.19 -4.85
CA GLN A 170 -8.61 -39.39 -4.13
C GLN A 170 -9.57 -40.24 -4.97
N ASP A 171 -10.54 -39.61 -5.65
CA ASP A 171 -11.45 -40.31 -6.57
C ASP A 171 -10.68 -40.91 -7.76
N SER A 172 -9.77 -40.14 -8.35
CA SER A 172 -8.93 -40.60 -9.45
C SER A 172 -8.03 -41.77 -9.04
N LYS A 173 -7.54 -41.78 -7.79
CA LYS A 173 -6.78 -42.90 -7.23
C LYS A 173 -7.63 -44.16 -7.14
N VAL A 174 -8.84 -44.07 -6.58
CA VAL A 174 -9.76 -45.20 -6.46
C VAL A 174 -10.10 -45.76 -7.83
N LEU A 175 -10.34 -44.90 -8.82
CA LEU A 175 -10.59 -45.32 -10.20
C LEU A 175 -9.37 -46.04 -10.79
N ALA A 176 -8.17 -45.46 -10.68
CA ALA A 176 -6.95 -46.06 -11.20
C ALA A 176 -6.69 -47.44 -10.59
N THR A 177 -6.82 -47.59 -9.27
CA THR A 177 -6.66 -48.88 -8.57
C THR A 177 -7.69 -49.91 -9.04
N ARG A 178 -8.96 -49.53 -9.21
CA ARG A 178 -9.98 -50.47 -9.73
C ARG A 178 -9.70 -50.92 -11.15
N ILE A 179 -9.17 -50.04 -11.99
CA ILE A 179 -8.80 -50.38 -13.37
C ILE A 179 -7.54 -51.26 -13.39
N GLU A 180 -6.58 -51.00 -12.51
CA GLU A 180 -5.41 -51.86 -12.29
C GLU A 180 -5.82 -53.29 -11.92
N GLU A 181 -6.70 -53.44 -10.91
CA GLU A 181 -7.25 -54.76 -10.52
C GLU A 181 -7.97 -55.48 -11.67
N ARG A 182 -8.72 -54.75 -12.50
CA ARG A 182 -9.40 -55.32 -13.67
C ARG A 182 -8.43 -55.70 -14.78
N PHE A 183 -7.38 -54.90 -14.99
CA PHE A 183 -6.33 -55.21 -15.95
C PHE A 183 -5.55 -56.47 -15.57
N GLU A 184 -5.22 -56.63 -14.28
CA GLU A 184 -4.57 -57.85 -13.75
C GLU A 184 -5.41 -59.11 -13.97
N LYS A 185 -6.74 -58.99 -13.93
CA LYS A 185 -7.68 -60.07 -14.23
C LYS A 185 -7.91 -60.30 -15.74
N GLY A 186 -7.34 -59.46 -16.61
CA GLY A 186 -7.56 -59.49 -18.05
C GLY A 186 -8.92 -58.90 -18.51
N GLU A 187 -9.61 -58.17 -17.64
CA GLU A 187 -10.94 -57.58 -17.88
C GLU A 187 -10.90 -56.14 -18.43
N ALA A 188 -9.71 -55.55 -18.53
CA ALA A 188 -9.46 -54.22 -19.09
C ALA A 188 -8.27 -54.26 -20.05
N SER A 189 -8.25 -53.37 -21.05
CA SER A 189 -7.13 -53.27 -21.99
C SER A 189 -6.00 -52.40 -21.43
N LEU A 190 -4.79 -52.56 -21.99
CA LEU A 190 -3.62 -51.77 -21.61
C LEU A 190 -3.85 -50.26 -21.81
N GLU A 191 -4.59 -49.88 -22.85
CA GLU A 191 -4.93 -48.49 -23.14
C GLU A 191 -5.79 -47.88 -22.03
N ILE A 192 -6.79 -48.62 -21.54
CA ILE A 192 -7.67 -48.18 -20.44
C ILE A 192 -6.87 -48.00 -19.15
N TYR A 193 -6.01 -48.97 -18.82
CA TYR A 193 -5.12 -48.88 -17.66
C TYR A 193 -4.16 -47.68 -17.75
N THR A 194 -3.53 -47.51 -18.90
CA THR A 194 -2.60 -46.41 -19.14
C THR A 194 -3.30 -45.06 -19.05
N ALA A 195 -4.52 -44.95 -19.59
CA ALA A 195 -5.32 -43.73 -19.52
C ALA A 195 -5.71 -43.38 -18.08
N ALA A 196 -6.19 -44.34 -17.29
CA ALA A 196 -6.55 -44.13 -15.88
C ALA A 196 -5.33 -43.69 -15.05
N THR A 197 -4.19 -44.35 -15.23
CA THR A 197 -2.93 -44.01 -14.54
C THR A 197 -2.42 -42.61 -14.92
N LYS A 198 -2.48 -42.27 -16.22
CA LYS A 198 -2.14 -40.91 -16.68
C LYS A 198 -3.06 -39.86 -16.08
N GLY A 199 -4.36 -40.12 -16.01
CA GLY A 199 -5.34 -39.23 -15.37
C GLY A 199 -5.00 -38.99 -13.90
N TYR A 200 -4.79 -40.05 -13.12
CA TYR A 200 -4.38 -39.93 -11.72
C TYR A 200 -3.08 -39.12 -11.54
N ASN A 201 -2.07 -39.38 -12.35
CA ASN A 201 -0.80 -38.64 -12.28
C ASN A 201 -0.96 -37.15 -12.66
N ALA A 202 -1.83 -36.83 -13.61
CA ALA A 202 -2.14 -35.45 -13.98
C ALA A 202 -2.80 -34.69 -12.82
N GLU A 203 -3.78 -35.30 -12.16
CA GLU A 203 -4.44 -34.67 -11.01
C GLU A 203 -3.48 -34.51 -9.81
N ARG A 204 -2.53 -35.43 -9.61
CA ARG A 204 -1.45 -35.27 -8.62
C ARG A 204 -0.51 -34.12 -8.94
N ALA A 205 -0.13 -33.95 -10.21
CA ALA A 205 0.69 -32.82 -10.62
C ALA A 205 -0.02 -31.49 -10.32
N ARG A 206 -1.34 -31.46 -10.47
CA ARG A 206 -2.18 -30.29 -10.17
C ARG A 206 -2.19 -29.92 -8.70
N ILE A 207 -2.18 -30.89 -7.78
CA ILE A 207 -1.99 -30.63 -6.33
C ILE A 207 -0.67 -29.92 -6.08
N ILE A 208 0.42 -30.37 -6.71
CA ILE A 208 1.75 -29.77 -6.51
C ILE A 208 1.72 -28.31 -6.96
N THR A 209 1.11 -28.02 -8.11
CA THR A 209 0.94 -26.64 -8.60
C THR A 209 0.13 -25.79 -7.62
N LEU A 210 -1.04 -26.26 -7.17
CA LEU A 210 -1.88 -25.51 -6.23
C LEU A 210 -1.21 -25.30 -4.86
N THR A 211 -0.42 -26.28 -4.41
CA THR A 211 0.36 -26.16 -3.17
C THR A 211 1.41 -25.06 -3.31
N HIS A 212 2.12 -25.05 -4.43
CA HIS A 212 3.12 -24.01 -4.72
C HIS A 212 2.48 -22.62 -4.84
N GLU A 213 1.33 -22.50 -5.52
CA GLU A 213 0.58 -21.25 -5.62
C GLU A 213 0.11 -20.75 -4.24
N LEU A 214 -0.30 -21.67 -3.36
CA LEU A 214 -0.68 -21.34 -1.99
C LEU A 214 0.51 -20.79 -1.21
N GLU A 215 1.68 -21.45 -1.27
CA GLU A 215 2.92 -21.01 -0.62
C GLU A 215 3.37 -19.63 -1.11
N ILE A 216 3.25 -19.36 -2.42
CA ILE A 216 3.53 -18.02 -2.98
C ILE A 216 2.58 -16.98 -2.40
N ALA A 217 1.27 -17.28 -2.35
CA ALA A 217 0.29 -16.35 -1.80
C ALA A 217 0.56 -16.07 -0.31
N GLU A 218 0.95 -17.08 0.46
CA GLU A 218 1.38 -16.93 1.86
C GLU A 218 2.59 -16.00 1.95
N ALA A 219 3.67 -16.29 1.22
CA ALA A 219 4.90 -15.50 1.25
C ALA A 219 4.67 -14.02 0.88
N GLN A 220 3.82 -13.76 -0.12
CA GLN A 220 3.47 -12.39 -0.53
C GLN A 220 2.70 -11.62 0.55
N ILE A 221 1.81 -12.28 1.28
CA ILE A 221 1.11 -11.66 2.40
C ILE A 221 2.10 -11.40 3.54
N GLU A 222 2.95 -12.38 3.86
CA GLU A 222 3.98 -12.28 4.91
C GLU A 222 4.95 -11.12 4.66
N GLU A 223 5.36 -10.90 3.42
CA GLU A 223 6.19 -9.75 3.02
C GLU A 223 5.53 -8.42 3.36
N LEU A 224 4.21 -8.29 3.12
CA LEU A 224 3.49 -7.04 3.37
C LEU A 224 3.25 -6.78 4.86
N ILE A 225 2.89 -7.82 5.62
CA ILE A 225 2.53 -7.69 7.06
C ILE A 225 3.75 -7.80 7.99
N GLY A 226 4.87 -8.33 7.51
CA GLY A 226 6.12 -8.47 8.27
C GLY A 226 6.11 -9.54 9.36
N VAL A 227 5.11 -10.42 9.37
CA VAL A 227 4.95 -11.54 10.29
C VAL A 227 4.43 -12.76 9.54
N ARG A 228 4.57 -13.95 10.13
CA ARG A 228 4.04 -15.17 9.50
C ARG A 228 2.51 -15.17 9.46
N LEU A 229 1.94 -15.61 8.34
CA LEU A 229 0.50 -15.52 8.09
C LEU A 229 -0.29 -16.39 9.07
N ASP A 230 0.19 -17.60 9.34
CA ASP A 230 -0.41 -18.54 10.30
C ASP A 230 -0.58 -17.93 11.70
N LYS A 231 0.45 -17.22 12.19
CA LYS A 231 0.39 -16.51 13.47
C LYS A 231 -0.62 -15.36 13.43
N ALA A 232 -0.58 -14.54 12.39
CA ALA A 232 -1.51 -13.43 12.23
C ALA A 232 -2.98 -13.91 12.18
N LEU A 233 -3.25 -15.02 11.50
CA LEU A 233 -4.58 -15.63 11.44
C LEU A 233 -5.04 -16.20 12.79
N GLN A 234 -4.12 -16.70 13.62
CA GLN A 234 -4.45 -17.17 14.97
C GLN A 234 -4.79 -16.00 15.90
N GLU A 235 -4.05 -14.90 15.79
CA GLU A 235 -4.30 -13.70 16.60
C GLU A 235 -5.60 -12.99 16.20
N ALA A 236 -5.90 -12.92 14.90
CA ALA A 236 -7.13 -12.32 14.38
C ALA A 236 -8.43 -13.06 14.78
N ARG A 237 -8.32 -14.32 15.25
CA ARG A 237 -9.45 -15.16 15.67
C ARG A 237 -9.74 -15.10 17.17
N LYS A 238 -8.87 -14.47 17.96
CA LYS A 238 -9.04 -14.28 19.40
C LYS A 238 -9.91 -13.07 19.67
#